data_AF-A0A5C6UD53-F1
#
_entry.id   AF-A0A5C6UD53-F1
#
_cell.length_a   1.000
_cell.length_b   1.000
_cell.length_c   1.000
_cell.angle_alpha   90.00
_cell.angle_beta   90.00
_cell.angle_gamma   90.00
#
_symmetry.space_group_name_H-M   'P 1'
#
loop_
_entity.id
_entity.type
_entity.pdbx_description
1 polymer ?
#
loop_
_entity_poly.entity_id
_entity_poly.type
_entity_poly.pdbx_seq_one_letter_code
_entity_poly.pdbx_strand_id
1 'polypeptide(L)'
;MAAWHRARRADIGLRALGSGLCGTAGAAAQRLGALSFPPHAPSLLAIALAILAFVCASAGGALLLLGAHLFDRVEVSARWRRGGAA
;
A
#
# COMPACT_ATOMS: atom_id res chain seq x y z
N MET A 1 10.51 4.65 21.21
CA MET A 1 10.83 4.67 19.77
C MET A 1 10.74 6.12 19.32
N ALA A 2 11.85 6.68 18.84
CA ALA A 2 11.99 8.11 18.57
C ALA A 2 10.90 8.60 17.59
N ALA A 3 10.31 9.77 17.88
CA ALA A 3 9.22 10.36 17.13
C ALA A 3 9.64 10.95 15.76
N TRP A 4 10.45 10.19 15.01
CA TRP A 4 10.92 10.56 13.67
C TRP A 4 9.77 10.86 12.71
N HIS A 5 8.65 10.14 12.84
CA HIS A 5 7.41 10.33 12.07
C HIS A 5 6.67 11.65 12.38
N ARG A 6 6.93 12.33 13.51
CA ARG A 6 6.33 13.64 13.81
C ARG A 6 6.93 14.79 13.02
N ALA A 7 8.08 14.58 12.39
CA ALA A 7 8.65 15.60 11.52
C ALA A 7 7.81 15.74 10.25
N ARG A 8 7.32 16.95 9.96
CA ARG A 8 6.55 17.26 8.73
C ARG A 8 7.25 16.77 7.44
N ARG A 9 8.58 16.70 7.46
CA ARG A 9 9.41 16.16 6.36
C ARG A 9 9.24 14.65 6.17
N ALA A 10 9.09 13.89 7.26
CA ALA A 10 8.84 12.46 7.20
C ALA A 10 7.45 12.17 6.62
N ASP A 11 6.43 12.94 6.99
CA ASP A 11 5.09 12.83 6.39
C ASP A 11 5.10 13.12 4.88
N ILE A 12 5.75 14.21 4.46
CA ILE A 12 5.90 14.53 3.03
C ILE A 12 6.66 13.41 2.30
N GLY A 13 7.72 12.86 2.90
CA GLY A 13 8.47 11.75 2.34
C GLY A 13 7.61 10.48 2.17
N LEU A 14 6.80 10.14 3.16
CA LEU A 14 5.89 9.00 3.10
C LEU A 14 4.82 9.19 2.03
N ARG A 15 4.24 10.40 1.93
CA ARG A 15 3.26 10.73 0.89
C ARG A 15 3.87 10.70 -0.50
N ALA A 16 5.09 11.23 -0.67
CA ALA A 16 5.81 11.19 -1.94
C ALA A 16 6.11 9.74 -2.37
N LEU A 17 6.54 8.89 -1.44
CA LEU A 17 6.73 7.46 -1.67
C LEU A 17 5.39 6.78 -2.04
N GLY A 18 4.31 7.13 -1.32
CA GLY A 18 2.96 6.65 -1.60
C GLY A 18 2.50 7.02 -3.01
N SER A 19 2.68 8.28 -3.43
CA SER A 19 2.42 8.73 -4.80
C SER A 19 3.23 7.95 -5.83
N GLY A 20 4.51 7.70 -5.56
CA GLY A 20 5.38 6.89 -6.43
C GLY A 20 4.84 5.48 -6.61
N LEU A 21 4.47 4.81 -5.52
CA LEU A 21 3.88 3.46 -5.54
C LEU A 21 2.52 3.43 -6.24
N CYS A 22 1.66 4.43 -6.04
CA CYS A 22 0.40 4.54 -6.79
C CYS A 22 0.67 4.73 -8.29
N GLY A 23 1.69 5.52 -8.65
CA GLY A 23 2.14 5.67 -10.03
C GLY A 23 2.62 4.34 -10.64
N THR A 24 3.43 3.57 -9.92
CA THR A 24 3.88 2.25 -10.40
C THR A 24 2.73 1.26 -10.53
N ALA A 25 1.76 1.29 -9.61
CA ALA A 25 0.54 0.49 -9.71
C ALA A 25 -0.29 0.85 -10.94
N GLY A 26 -0.47 2.15 -11.21
CA GLY A 26 -1.15 2.64 -12.40
C GLY A 26 -0.47 2.19 -13.68
N ALA A 27 0.86 2.30 -13.74
CA ALA A 27 1.64 1.82 -14.89
C ALA A 27 1.51 0.29 -15.08
N ALA A 28 1.56 -0.49 -14.00
CA ALA A 28 1.37 -1.94 -14.05
C ALA A 28 -0.04 -2.31 -14.55
N ALA A 29 -1.08 -1.61 -14.07
CA ALA A 29 -2.46 -1.81 -14.51
C ALA A 29 -2.67 -1.45 -15.99
N GLN A 30 -2.05 -0.36 -16.46
CA GLN A 30 -2.07 0.01 -17.89
C GLN A 30 -1.39 -1.06 -18.75
N ARG A 31 -0.24 -1.59 -18.32
CA ARG A 31 0.45 -2.69 -19.01
C ARG A 31 -0.38 -3.97 -19.01
N LEU A 32 -1.05 -4.27 -17.90
CA LEU A 32 -1.94 -5.42 -17.78
C LEU A 32 -3.15 -5.29 -18.72
N GLY A 33 -3.77 -4.10 -18.80
CA GLY A 33 -4.90 -3.83 -19.70
C GLY A 33 -4.52 -3.82 -21.18
N ALA A 34 -3.26 -3.52 -21.50
CA ALA A 34 -2.74 -3.59 -22.87
C ALA A 34 -2.36 -5.02 -23.30
N LEU A 35 -2.24 -5.95 -22.35
CA LEU A 35 -1.98 -7.35 -22.66
C LEU A 35 -3.28 -8.05 -23.05
N SER A 36 -3.33 -8.55 -24.28
CA SER A 36 -4.39 -9.47 -24.71
C SER A 36 -4.04 -10.89 -24.26
N PHE A 37 -4.85 -11.48 -23.39
CA PHE A 37 -4.73 -12.89 -23.00
C PHE A 37 -6.09 -13.60 -23.01
N PRO A 38 -6.12 -14.92 -23.28
CA PRO A 38 -7.34 -15.69 -23.17
C PRO A 38 -7.87 -15.65 -21.73
N PRO A 39 -9.20 -15.53 -21.52
CA PRO A 39 -9.80 -15.41 -20.19
C PRO A 39 -9.51 -16.62 -19.27
N HIS A 40 -9.14 -17.77 -19.84
CA HIS A 40 -8.89 -19.02 -19.10
C HIS A 40 -7.41 -19.41 -19.00
N ALA A 41 -6.49 -18.58 -19.51
CA ALA A 41 -5.06 -18.87 -19.50
C ALA A 41 -4.23 -17.58 -19.36
N PRO A 42 -4.30 -16.90 -18.20
CA PRO A 42 -3.49 -15.72 -17.96
C PRO A 42 -2.00 -16.09 -18.00
N SER A 43 -1.21 -15.27 -18.68
CA SER A 43 0.24 -15.46 -18.71
C SER A 43 0.87 -15.18 -17.34
N LEU A 44 2.02 -15.78 -17.04
CA LEU A 44 2.77 -15.52 -15.81
C LEU A 44 3.06 -14.02 -15.65
N LEU A 45 3.32 -13.31 -16.76
CA LEU A 45 3.50 -11.87 -16.79
C LEU A 45 2.24 -11.12 -16.33
N ALA A 46 1.06 -11.54 -16.78
CA ALA A 46 -0.20 -10.92 -16.38
C ALA A 46 -0.44 -11.09 -14.87
N ILE A 47 -0.16 -12.29 -14.33
CA ILE A 47 -0.25 -12.55 -12.89
C ILE A 47 0.75 -11.68 -12.12
N ALA A 48 2.00 -11.60 -12.57
CA ALA A 48 3.03 -10.79 -11.93
C ALA A 48 2.67 -9.29 -11.92
N LEU A 49 2.15 -8.77 -13.03
CA LEU A 49 1.67 -7.39 -13.13
C LEU A 49 0.47 -7.13 -12.23
N ALA A 50 -0.47 -8.07 -12.12
CA ALA A 50 -1.61 -7.96 -11.22
C ALA A 50 -1.17 -7.91 -9.75
N ILE A 51 -0.27 -8.81 -9.33
CA ILE A 51 0.29 -8.81 -7.97
C ILE A 51 1.03 -7.48 -7.69
N LEU A 52 1.86 -7.04 -8.64
CA LEU A 52 2.60 -5.78 -8.51
C LEU A 52 1.64 -4.59 -8.38
N ALA A 53 0.63 -4.51 -9.24
CA ALA A 53 -0.38 -3.46 -9.19
C ALA A 53 -1.12 -3.46 -7.85
N PHE A 54 -1.51 -4.63 -7.35
CA PHE A 54 -2.20 -4.77 -6.07
C PHE A 54 -1.35 -4.32 -4.88
N VAL A 55 -0.12 -4.82 -4.78
CA VAL A 55 0.79 -4.49 -3.67
C VAL A 55 1.14 -3.00 -3.67
N CYS A 56 1.50 -2.46 -4.84
CA CYS A 56 1.84 -1.05 -4.99
C CYS A 56 0.62 -0.14 -4.73
N ALA A 57 -0.58 -0.48 -5.20
CA ALA A 57 -1.77 0.31 -4.95
C ALA A 57 -2.16 0.30 -3.46
N SER A 58 -2.05 -0.86 -2.81
CA SER A 58 -2.42 -1.01 -1.39
C SER A 58 -1.45 -0.25 -0.48
N ALA A 59 -0.15 -0.52 -0.61
CA ALA A 59 0.87 0.16 0.18
C ALA A 59 0.97 1.65 -0.18
N GLY A 60 0.91 1.97 -1.47
CA GLY A 60 0.94 3.34 -1.97
C GLY A 60 -0.24 4.16 -1.48
N GLY A 61 -1.46 3.61 -1.53
CA GLY A 61 -2.66 4.26 -1.02
C GLY A 61 -2.59 4.51 0.48
N ALA A 62 -2.17 3.52 1.26
CA ALA A 62 -1.98 3.69 2.70
C ALA A 62 -0.97 4.80 3.03
N LEU A 63 0.19 4.80 2.37
CA LEU A 63 1.24 5.80 2.58
C LEU A 63 0.84 7.20 2.08
N LEU A 64 0.12 7.28 0.97
CA LEU A 64 -0.31 8.55 0.38
C LEU A 64 -1.42 9.22 1.20
N LEU A 65 -2.38 8.43 1.68
CA LEU A 65 -3.55 8.94 2.38
C LEU A 65 -3.27 9.17 3.87
N LEU A 66 -2.67 8.18 4.56
CA LEU A 66 -2.41 8.27 6.00
C LEU A 66 -1.04 8.89 6.31
N GLY A 67 -0.04 8.69 5.46
CA GLY A 67 1.31 9.23 5.70
C GLY A 67 1.87 8.78 7.04
N ALA A 68 2.31 9.73 7.86
CA ALA A 68 2.83 9.46 9.20
C ALA A 68 1.77 8.91 10.17
N HIS A 69 0.48 9.20 9.94
CA HIS A 69 -0.63 8.72 10.79
C HIS A 69 -0.85 7.21 10.70
N LEU A 70 -0.26 6.53 9.71
CA LEU A 70 -0.28 5.07 9.63
C LEU A 70 0.36 4.42 10.87
N PHE A 71 1.28 5.13 11.51
CA PHE A 71 1.99 4.67 12.70
C PHE A 71 1.38 5.18 14.00
N ASP A 72 0.24 5.90 13.93
CA ASP A 72 -0.44 6.34 15.13
C ASP A 72 -0.98 5.14 15.91
N ARG A 73 -0.87 5.21 17.24
CA ARG A 73 -1.44 4.18 18.09
C ARG A 73 -2.96 4.30 18.04
N VAL A 74 -3.60 3.23 17.62
CA VAL A 74 -5.06 3.11 17.67
C VAL A 74 -5.44 2.42 18.97
N GLU A 75 -6.26 3.08 19.78
CA GLU A 75 -6.83 2.46 20.98
C GLU A 75 -7.86 1.41 20.59
N VAL A 76 -7.56 0.15 20.90
CA VAL A 76 -8.48 -0.96 20.66
C VAL A 76 -9.43 -1.07 21.85
N SER A 77 -10.74 -1.06 21.57
CA SER A 77 -11.77 -1.15 22.60
C SER A 77 -11.71 -2.48 23.35
N ALA A 78 -12.15 -2.47 24.61
CA ALA A 78 -12.04 -3.62 25.52
C ALA A 78 -12.66 -4.92 24.96
N ARG A 79 -13.70 -4.80 24.13
CA ARG A 79 -14.39 -5.93 23.47
C ARG A 79 -13.49 -6.73 22.53
N TRP A 80 -12.55 -6.07 21.84
CA TRP A 80 -11.67 -6.70 20.86
C TRP A 80 -10.30 -7.08 21.43
N ARG A 81 -10.06 -6.76 22.70
CA ARG A 81 -8.84 -7.12 23.44
C ARG A 81 -8.91 -8.59 23.89
N ARG A 82 -9.10 -9.53 22.96
CA ARG A 82 -9.03 -10.97 23.26
C ARG A 82 -7.60 -11.45 22.99
N GLY A 83 -6.81 -11.58 24.05
CA GLY A 83 -5.49 -12.23 24.01
C GLY A 83 -4.30 -11.33 24.35
N GLY A 84 -4.35 -10.61 25.46
CA GLY A 84 -3.17 -9.93 26.03
C GLY A 84 -3.23 -9.99 27.55
N ALA A 85 -3.17 -11.21 28.09
CA ALA A 85 -2.79 -11.43 29.48
C ALA A 85 -1.26 -11.58 29.52
N ALA A 86 -0.67 -10.92 30.52
CA ALA A 86 0.75 -10.76 30.85
C ALA A 86 1.48 -9.65 30.09
#